data_AF-A0A272EYD8-F1
#
_entry.id   AF-A0A272EYD8-F1
#
_cell.length_a   1.000
_cell.length_b   1.000
_cell.length_c   1.000
_cell.angle_alpha   90.00
_cell.angle_beta   90.00
_cell.angle_gamma   90.00
#
_symmetry.space_group_name_H-M   'P 1'
#
loop_
_entity.id
_entity.type
_entity.pdbx_description
1 polymer ?
#
loop_
_entity_poly.entity_id
_entity_poly.type
_entity_poly.pdbx_seq_one_letter_code
_entity_poly.pdbx_strand_id
1 'polypeptide(L)'
;MAARVWPIPPDWTNGVQERLEWSTDVLRASATARSQHRSLRIGPRRSLTFEVFDQAQAFRAARMLLAGHSGLWQLPVWFDVQWFSAPLAAASSEIPCATAGFDFIAGGRALLYTSMREHEFVEIEAVDADRLVLAAPTVNAYGAGSRLYPLRLARVEAGAEQRLSNAQLARCSLTFDFVEPCDWPALASATEYLGHPVLEVRPDESSEISQSWERMLSTVDYGIAAPVVHDLSGVALPAQQNRFIVQGRDEHTWLRSLLYTLRGRGTPIWLPSWADDLRPVAAITGAAMSIEWCGYTRLAAGKPNRRDVCIELFDGTRHYRRITAAAEAVGDKETLTLSAALGGTIQPEHIRQVSIMSLATLASDAAEIEHTTDQDGIASVSLGFSAVLPDV
;
A
#
# COMPACT_ATOMS: atom_id res chain seq x y z
N MET A 1 5.56 22.23 -26.55
CA MET A 1 6.96 21.78 -26.39
C MET A 1 6.95 20.27 -26.25
N ALA A 2 7.80 19.55 -27.00
CA ALA A 2 7.92 18.11 -26.88
C ALA A 2 8.50 17.73 -25.50
N ALA A 3 8.02 16.63 -24.91
CA ALA A 3 8.56 16.11 -23.66
C ALA A 3 9.96 15.56 -23.88
N ARG A 4 10.86 15.74 -22.90
CA ARG A 4 12.26 15.29 -22.98
C ARG A 4 12.49 14.11 -22.05
N VAL A 5 13.28 13.12 -22.46
CA VAL A 5 13.67 12.03 -21.56
C VAL A 5 14.51 12.57 -20.41
N TRP A 6 14.25 12.08 -19.20
CA TRP A 6 15.13 12.23 -18.04
C TRP A 6 16.07 11.00 -17.98
N PRO A 7 17.33 11.10 -18.43
CA PRO A 7 18.19 9.93 -18.61
C PRO A 7 19.05 9.62 -17.38
N ILE A 8 18.84 10.33 -16.27
CA ILE A 8 19.74 10.29 -15.12
C ILE A 8 19.13 9.37 -14.06
N PRO A 9 19.73 8.19 -13.82
CA PRO A 9 19.22 7.24 -12.85
C PRO A 9 19.35 7.78 -11.42
N PRO A 10 18.52 7.28 -10.50
CA PRO A 10 18.63 7.58 -9.08
C PRO A 10 19.90 6.96 -8.49
N ASP A 11 20.36 7.55 -7.40
CA ASP A 11 21.21 6.88 -6.44
C ASP A 11 20.37 5.98 -5.55
N TRP A 12 20.57 4.67 -5.66
CA TRP A 12 19.85 3.66 -4.90
C TRP A 12 20.31 3.55 -3.44
N THR A 13 21.36 4.27 -3.02
CA THR A 13 21.87 4.23 -1.63
C THR A 13 20.79 4.53 -0.60
N ASN A 14 19.84 5.44 -0.92
CA ASN A 14 18.71 5.79 -0.06
C ASN A 14 17.36 5.35 -0.65
N GLY A 15 17.37 4.48 -1.67
CA GLY A 15 16.16 4.03 -2.36
C GLY A 15 15.50 5.09 -3.23
N VAL A 16 14.30 4.74 -3.70
CA VAL A 16 13.40 5.59 -4.47
C VAL A 16 12.04 5.57 -3.80
N GLN A 17 11.54 6.75 -3.45
CA GLN A 17 10.23 6.88 -2.83
C GLN A 17 9.15 7.08 -3.91
N GLU A 18 8.14 6.23 -3.89
CA GLU A 18 6.92 6.38 -4.67
C GLU A 18 5.77 6.79 -3.75
N ARG A 19 5.12 7.90 -4.06
CA ARG A 19 3.94 8.36 -3.32
C ARG A 19 2.70 8.24 -4.18
N LEU A 20 1.67 7.58 -3.64
CA LEU A 20 0.34 7.47 -4.23
C LEU A 20 -0.67 8.22 -3.36
N GLU A 21 -1.31 9.24 -3.93
CA GLU A 21 -2.21 10.14 -3.21
C GLU A 21 -3.61 10.15 -3.84
N TRP A 22 -4.54 9.48 -3.17
CA TRP A 22 -5.97 9.55 -3.46
C TRP A 22 -6.57 10.84 -2.90
N SER A 23 -7.88 11.01 -3.06
CA SER A 23 -8.60 12.12 -2.45
C SER A 23 -9.96 11.60 -2.04
N THR A 24 -10.22 11.64 -0.74
CA THR A 24 -11.46 11.14 -0.17
C THR A 24 -12.10 12.21 0.71
N ASP A 25 -13.40 12.42 0.52
CA ASP A 25 -14.21 13.19 1.46
C ASP A 25 -14.77 12.25 2.53
N VAL A 26 -14.53 12.56 3.80
CA VAL A 26 -14.90 11.73 4.95
C VAL A 26 -15.84 12.52 5.86
N LEU A 27 -17.12 12.17 5.80
CA LEU A 27 -18.15 12.77 6.64
C LEU A 27 -18.36 11.86 7.84
N ARG A 28 -18.04 12.33 9.05
CA ARG A 28 -18.21 11.57 10.30
C ARG A 28 -19.21 12.26 11.23
N ALA A 29 -20.25 11.53 11.62
CA ALA A 29 -21.23 12.02 12.59
C ALA A 29 -20.65 12.00 14.01
N SER A 30 -20.65 13.14 14.70
CA SER A 30 -20.07 13.27 16.04
C SER A 30 -20.77 12.41 17.11
N ALA A 31 -22.10 12.36 17.09
CA ALA A 31 -22.90 11.66 18.09
C ALA A 31 -22.88 10.13 17.96
N THR A 32 -22.58 9.61 16.77
CA THR A 32 -22.63 8.16 16.51
C THR A 32 -21.32 7.60 16.04
N ALA A 33 -20.33 8.40 15.65
CA ALA A 33 -19.11 7.97 14.96
C ALA A 33 -19.32 7.27 13.60
N ARG A 34 -20.55 7.25 13.05
CA ARG A 34 -20.79 6.72 11.70
C ARG A 34 -20.10 7.59 10.66
N SER A 35 -19.42 6.96 9.71
CA SER A 35 -18.69 7.65 8.65
C SER A 35 -19.21 7.27 7.27
N GLN A 36 -19.32 8.26 6.40
CA GLN A 36 -19.49 8.09 4.96
C GLN A 36 -18.21 8.54 4.26
N HIS A 37 -17.74 7.73 3.31
CA HIS A 37 -16.52 7.98 2.56
C HIS A 37 -16.85 8.12 1.08
N ARG A 38 -16.27 9.11 0.41
CA ARG A 38 -16.48 9.36 -1.01
C ARG A 38 -15.15 9.64 -1.69
N SER A 39 -14.72 8.75 -2.58
CA SER A 39 -13.55 9.00 -3.43
C SER A 39 -13.86 10.11 -4.44
N LEU A 40 -13.02 11.15 -4.45
CA LEU A 40 -13.11 12.31 -5.33
C LEU A 40 -12.28 12.16 -6.61
N ARG A 41 -11.36 11.18 -6.65
CA ARG A 41 -10.54 10.85 -7.81
C ARG A 41 -10.77 9.40 -8.24
N ILE A 42 -10.62 9.14 -9.54
CA ILE A 42 -10.67 7.78 -10.11
C ILE A 42 -9.42 7.01 -9.66
N GLY A 43 -8.23 7.53 -9.98
CA GLY A 43 -6.93 7.03 -9.54
C GLY A 43 -6.15 8.01 -8.66
N PRO A 44 -5.04 7.58 -8.06
CA PRO A 44 -4.18 8.45 -7.26
C PRO A 44 -3.41 9.44 -8.15
N ARG A 45 -2.99 10.55 -7.55
CA ARG A 45 -1.80 11.26 -8.05
C ARG A 45 -0.57 10.47 -7.64
N ARG A 46 0.39 10.35 -8.54
CA ARG A 46 1.62 9.62 -8.31
C ARG A 46 2.81 10.57 -8.41
N SER A 47 3.71 10.49 -7.44
CA SER A 47 4.99 11.16 -7.53
C SER A 47 6.14 10.22 -7.20
N LEU A 48 7.31 10.53 -7.74
CA LEU A 48 8.55 9.79 -7.56
C LEU A 48 9.60 10.74 -7.01
N THR A 49 10.15 10.42 -5.85
CA THR A 49 11.21 11.19 -5.21
C THR A 49 12.46 10.33 -5.15
N PHE A 50 13.58 10.87 -5.61
CA PHE A 50 14.87 10.18 -5.54
C PHE A 50 16.02 11.16 -5.51
N GLU A 51 17.16 10.68 -5.02
CA GLU A 51 18.40 11.43 -5.02
C GLU A 51 19.23 11.13 -6.26
N VAL A 52 19.97 12.12 -6.75
CA VAL A 52 21.02 11.93 -7.76
C VAL A 52 22.37 12.13 -7.07
N PHE A 53 23.25 11.12 -7.15
CA PHE A 53 24.56 11.11 -6.50
C PHE A 53 25.75 11.13 -7.46
N ASP A 54 26.91 11.38 -6.84
CA ASP A 54 28.23 11.66 -7.38
C ASP A 54 28.83 10.52 -8.21
N GLN A 55 28.44 10.50 -9.49
CA GLN A 55 29.47 10.63 -10.51
C GLN A 55 29.40 12.07 -10.98
N ALA A 56 30.43 12.88 -10.75
CA ALA A 56 30.43 14.31 -11.05
C ALA A 56 29.81 14.71 -12.40
N GLN A 57 29.80 13.82 -13.40
CA GLN A 57 29.09 13.99 -14.67
C GLN A 57 27.56 13.92 -14.57
N ALA A 58 26.98 12.94 -13.88
CA ALA A 58 25.52 12.74 -13.75
C ALA A 58 24.86 13.96 -13.10
N PHE A 59 25.45 14.41 -12.00
CA PHE A 59 24.98 15.59 -11.30
C PHE A 59 25.06 16.87 -12.15
N ARG A 60 26.18 17.09 -12.86
CA ARG A 60 26.31 18.22 -13.79
C ARG A 60 25.29 18.14 -14.93
N ALA A 61 25.05 16.94 -15.46
CA ALA A 61 24.04 16.72 -16.50
C ALA A 61 22.63 17.05 -15.99
N ALA A 62 22.28 16.63 -14.76
CA ALA A 62 20.99 16.93 -14.15
C ALA A 62 20.76 18.43 -14.05
N ARG A 63 21.77 19.18 -13.60
CA ARG A 63 21.71 20.64 -13.53
C ARG A 63 21.52 21.29 -14.89
N MET A 64 22.23 20.84 -15.92
CA MET A 64 22.06 21.38 -17.28
C MET A 64 20.68 21.05 -17.85
N LEU A 65 20.15 19.86 -17.56
CA LEU A 65 18.79 19.46 -17.96
C LEU A 65 17.73 20.33 -17.28
N LEU A 66 17.82 20.53 -15.97
CA LEU A 66 16.88 21.36 -15.20
C LEU A 66 16.96 22.84 -15.59
N ALA A 67 18.17 23.37 -15.85
CA ALA A 67 18.34 24.75 -16.28
C ALA A 67 17.86 24.99 -17.72
N GLY A 68 18.03 23.98 -18.60
CA GLY A 68 17.74 24.09 -20.03
C GLY A 68 16.34 23.66 -20.45
N HIS A 69 15.52 23.10 -19.56
CA HIS A 69 14.19 22.59 -19.88
C HIS A 69 13.20 22.81 -18.74
N SER A 70 12.07 23.43 -19.06
CA SER A 70 10.96 23.71 -18.15
C SER A 70 9.67 22.96 -18.52
N GLY A 71 9.73 22.10 -19.54
CA GLY A 71 8.58 21.34 -20.03
C GLY A 71 8.34 20.03 -19.27
N LEU A 72 7.51 19.17 -19.87
CA LEU A 72 7.28 17.82 -19.37
C LEU A 72 8.50 16.92 -19.64
N TRP A 73 8.67 15.95 -18.77
CA TRP A 73 9.70 14.93 -18.84
C TRP A 73 9.07 13.58 -19.17
N GLN A 74 9.74 12.78 -20.00
CA GLN A 74 9.53 11.34 -20.05
C GLN A 74 10.42 10.75 -18.96
N LEU A 75 9.83 10.40 -17.83
CA LEU A 75 10.53 9.88 -16.66
C LEU A 75 10.49 8.35 -16.67
N PRO A 76 11.65 7.68 -16.59
CA PRO A 76 11.70 6.24 -16.36
C PRO A 76 11.14 5.89 -14.99
N VAL A 77 10.31 4.87 -14.93
CA VAL A 77 9.92 4.24 -13.67
C VAL A 77 11.11 3.39 -13.22
N TRP A 78 12.05 4.01 -12.49
CA TRP A 78 13.39 3.47 -12.27
C TRP A 78 13.43 2.12 -11.55
N PHE A 79 12.50 1.86 -10.64
CA PHE A 79 12.39 0.55 -9.98
C PHE A 79 11.81 -0.53 -10.88
N ASP A 80 11.28 -0.19 -12.05
CA ASP A 80 10.62 -1.14 -12.95
C ASP A 80 11.53 -1.46 -14.14
N VAL A 81 12.71 -1.99 -13.84
CA VAL A 81 13.76 -2.29 -14.83
C VAL A 81 13.63 -3.72 -15.35
N GLN A 82 13.94 -3.92 -16.63
CA GLN A 82 14.27 -5.23 -17.20
C GLN A 82 15.61 -5.21 -17.88
N TRP A 83 16.32 -6.32 -17.83
CA TRP A 83 17.60 -6.51 -18.49
C TRP A 83 17.43 -7.40 -19.72
N PHE A 84 17.94 -6.94 -20.85
CA PHE A 84 17.96 -7.76 -22.06
C PHE A 84 18.92 -8.93 -21.90
N SER A 85 18.38 -10.15 -21.95
CA SER A 85 19.18 -11.39 -21.96
C SER A 85 19.80 -11.68 -23.32
N ALA A 86 19.24 -11.13 -24.40
CA ALA A 86 19.69 -11.27 -25.78
C ALA A 86 19.72 -9.89 -26.48
N PRO A 87 20.56 -9.70 -27.51
CA PRO A 87 20.60 -8.43 -28.24
C PRO A 87 19.29 -8.17 -28.99
N LEU A 88 18.83 -6.91 -28.96
CA LEU A 88 17.75 -6.38 -29.78
C LEU A 88 18.35 -5.72 -31.02
N ALA A 89 17.93 -6.15 -32.21
CA ALA A 89 18.42 -5.57 -33.45
C ALA A 89 17.88 -4.15 -33.67
N ALA A 90 18.58 -3.35 -34.48
CA ALA A 90 18.00 -2.12 -35.01
C ALA A 90 16.81 -2.46 -35.94
N ALA A 91 15.90 -1.51 -36.10
CA ALA A 91 14.66 -1.67 -36.85
C ALA A 91 13.73 -2.78 -36.32
N SER A 92 13.79 -3.09 -35.02
CA SER A 92 12.89 -4.06 -34.39
C SER A 92 11.54 -3.41 -34.13
N SER A 93 10.44 -4.06 -34.56
CA SER A 93 9.06 -3.61 -34.29
C SER A 93 8.47 -4.22 -33.01
N GLU A 94 9.16 -5.16 -32.39
CA GLU A 94 8.73 -5.82 -31.17
C GLU A 94 9.90 -5.91 -30.18
N ILE A 95 9.60 -5.83 -28.89
CA ILE A 95 10.57 -5.98 -27.80
C ILE A 95 10.11 -7.16 -26.92
N PRO A 96 10.82 -8.30 -26.94
CA PRO A 96 10.54 -9.39 -26.01
C PRO A 96 10.83 -8.96 -24.57
N CYS A 97 9.83 -9.04 -23.69
CA CYS A 97 9.95 -8.67 -22.28
C CYS A 97 8.78 -9.20 -21.46
N ALA A 98 8.93 -9.29 -20.14
CA ALA A 98 7.80 -9.54 -19.27
C ALA A 98 6.91 -8.30 -19.19
N THR A 99 5.59 -8.46 -19.14
CA THR A 99 4.64 -7.34 -19.03
C THR A 99 3.76 -7.41 -17.79
N ALA A 100 3.58 -8.61 -17.22
CA ALA A 100 2.87 -8.79 -15.96
C ALA A 100 3.59 -8.10 -14.79
N GLY A 101 2.88 -7.25 -14.06
CA GLY A 101 3.44 -6.49 -12.94
C GLY A 101 4.38 -5.35 -13.35
N PHE A 102 4.46 -5.00 -14.64
CA PHE A 102 5.19 -3.83 -15.13
C PHE A 102 4.23 -2.69 -15.47
N ASP A 103 4.71 -1.45 -15.37
CA ASP A 103 3.96 -0.23 -15.64
C ASP A 103 3.90 0.14 -17.14
N PHE A 104 3.87 -0.86 -18.02
CA PHE A 104 3.67 -0.66 -19.45
C PHE A 104 2.19 -0.49 -19.78
N ILE A 105 1.88 0.47 -20.65
CA ILE A 105 0.52 0.72 -21.14
C ILE A 105 0.53 0.83 -22.67
N ALA A 106 -0.53 0.33 -23.31
CA ALA A 106 -0.75 0.56 -24.74
C ALA A 106 -0.96 2.06 -25.00
N GLY A 107 -0.35 2.60 -26.06
CA GLY A 107 -0.23 4.04 -26.31
C GLY A 107 0.79 4.76 -25.44
N GLY A 108 1.47 4.05 -24.52
CA GLY A 108 2.53 4.56 -23.66
C GLY A 108 3.89 4.58 -24.33
N ARG A 109 4.95 4.69 -23.51
CA ARG A 109 6.34 4.72 -23.98
C ARG A 109 7.23 3.82 -23.13
N ALA A 110 8.31 3.35 -23.73
CA ALA A 110 9.38 2.64 -23.03
C ALA A 110 10.74 3.26 -23.37
N LEU A 111 11.70 3.13 -22.48
CA LEU A 111 13.08 3.57 -22.65
C LEU A 111 13.99 2.36 -22.83
N LEU A 112 14.70 2.31 -23.95
CA LEU A 112 15.86 1.47 -24.18
C LEU A 112 17.10 2.22 -23.69
N TYR A 113 17.80 1.68 -22.70
CA TYR A 113 18.81 2.42 -21.93
C TYR A 113 20.11 1.63 -21.77
N THR A 114 21.20 2.14 -22.34
CA THR A 114 22.56 1.65 -22.09
C THR A 114 23.30 2.63 -21.19
N SER A 115 23.24 3.94 -21.48
CA SER A 115 23.85 5.00 -20.68
C SER A 115 23.11 6.34 -20.83
N MET A 116 23.49 7.35 -20.04
CA MET A 116 22.90 8.69 -20.12
C MET A 116 22.97 9.33 -21.51
N ARG A 117 23.93 8.90 -22.34
CA ARG A 117 24.12 9.39 -23.72
C ARG A 117 23.56 8.45 -24.77
N GLU A 118 23.43 7.17 -24.44
CA GLU A 118 22.99 6.11 -25.35
C GLU A 118 21.67 5.55 -24.82
N HIS A 119 20.60 6.22 -25.24
CA HIS A 119 19.23 5.86 -24.91
C HIS A 119 18.29 6.27 -26.03
N GLU A 120 17.19 5.55 -26.14
CA GLU A 120 16.14 5.77 -27.12
C GLU A 120 14.81 5.50 -26.44
N PHE A 121 13.82 6.36 -26.65
CA PHE A 121 12.46 6.03 -26.24
C PHE A 121 11.67 5.54 -27.44
N VAL A 122 10.79 4.57 -27.21
CA VAL A 122 9.90 3.98 -28.20
C VAL A 122 8.44 4.15 -27.76
N GLU A 123 7.53 4.24 -28.72
CA GLU A 123 6.09 4.31 -28.45
C GLU A 123 5.48 2.91 -28.55
N ILE A 124 4.67 2.53 -27.56
CA ILE A 124 4.07 1.20 -27.43
C ILE A 124 2.70 1.24 -28.11
N GLU A 125 2.50 0.42 -29.13
CA GLU A 125 1.19 0.24 -29.77
C GLU A 125 0.32 -0.72 -28.95
N ALA A 126 0.89 -1.88 -28.58
CA ALA A 126 0.20 -2.89 -27.79
C ALA A 126 1.15 -3.55 -26.77
N VAL A 127 0.56 -4.02 -25.67
CA VAL A 127 1.25 -4.77 -24.61
C VAL A 127 0.69 -6.19 -24.62
N ASP A 128 1.48 -7.14 -25.12
CA ASP A 128 1.16 -8.56 -25.10
C ASP A 128 1.72 -9.21 -23.82
N ALA A 129 1.43 -10.48 -23.58
CA ALA A 129 1.86 -11.17 -22.35
C ALA A 129 3.39 -11.32 -22.21
N ASP A 130 4.12 -11.34 -23.32
CA ASP A 130 5.56 -11.66 -23.39
C ASP A 130 6.38 -10.68 -24.26
N ARG A 131 5.75 -9.59 -24.73
CA ARG A 131 6.40 -8.58 -25.57
C ARG A 131 5.65 -7.25 -25.64
N LEU A 132 6.36 -6.21 -26.04
CA LEU A 132 5.79 -4.93 -26.47
C LEU A 132 5.79 -4.86 -27.99
N VAL A 133 4.65 -4.47 -28.57
CA VAL A 133 4.54 -4.12 -29.99
C VAL A 133 4.72 -2.62 -30.13
N LEU A 134 5.62 -2.19 -31.02
CA LEU A 134 6.00 -0.79 -31.16
C LEU A 134 5.28 -0.11 -32.32
N ALA A 135 4.84 1.13 -32.11
CA ALA A 135 4.21 1.94 -33.15
C ALA A 135 5.20 2.35 -34.26
N ALA A 136 6.49 2.42 -33.93
CA ALA A 136 7.59 2.62 -34.88
C ALA A 136 8.76 1.72 -34.48
N PRO A 137 9.50 1.17 -35.46
CA PRO A 137 10.62 0.29 -35.16
C PRO A 137 11.77 1.04 -34.48
N THR A 138 12.57 0.32 -33.70
CA THR A 138 13.76 0.87 -33.05
C THR A 138 14.74 1.47 -34.07
N VAL A 139 15.41 2.55 -33.71
CA VAL A 139 16.45 3.17 -34.54
C VAL A 139 17.78 2.47 -34.30
N ASN A 140 18.12 2.18 -33.05
CA ASN A 140 19.40 1.61 -32.67
C ASN A 140 19.28 0.13 -32.30
N ALA A 141 20.41 -0.57 -32.38
CA ALA A 141 20.56 -1.90 -31.81
C ALA A 141 20.98 -1.79 -30.34
N TYR A 142 20.49 -2.71 -29.51
CA TYR A 142 20.80 -2.77 -28.08
C TYR A 142 21.39 -4.14 -27.75
N GLY A 143 22.60 -4.16 -27.20
CA GLY A 143 23.26 -5.41 -26.79
C GLY A 143 22.60 -6.05 -25.57
N ALA A 144 22.91 -7.33 -25.34
CA ALA A 144 22.59 -7.99 -24.07
C ALA A 144 23.17 -7.19 -22.89
N GLY A 145 22.43 -7.12 -21.79
CA GLY A 145 22.74 -6.26 -20.63
C GLY A 145 22.27 -4.81 -20.76
N SER A 146 21.69 -4.42 -21.90
CA SER A 146 20.95 -3.15 -21.99
C SER A 146 19.66 -3.23 -21.16
N ARG A 147 19.12 -2.07 -20.76
CA ARG A 147 17.96 -1.99 -19.86
C ARG A 147 16.73 -1.48 -20.58
N LEU A 148 15.57 -1.95 -20.15
CA LEU A 148 14.26 -1.52 -20.58
C LEU A 148 13.50 -0.96 -19.37
N TYR A 149 12.91 0.22 -19.52
CA TYR A 149 12.09 0.87 -18.49
C TYR A 149 10.76 1.35 -19.07
N PRO A 150 9.64 1.26 -18.34
CA PRO A 150 8.45 2.04 -18.65
C PRO A 150 8.75 3.53 -18.50
N LEU A 151 8.18 4.34 -19.41
CA LEU A 151 8.25 5.80 -19.34
C LEU A 151 6.88 6.38 -19.01
N ARG A 152 6.87 7.31 -18.06
CA ARG A 152 5.69 8.08 -17.66
C ARG A 152 5.93 9.57 -17.88
N LEU A 153 4.88 10.30 -18.28
CA LEU A 153 4.97 11.75 -18.36
C LEU A 153 4.95 12.37 -16.97
N ALA A 154 5.95 13.20 -16.67
CA ALA A 154 6.09 13.84 -15.37
C ALA A 154 6.53 15.31 -15.47
N ARG A 155 6.35 16.04 -14.39
CA ARG A 155 6.87 17.39 -14.18
C ARG A 155 7.74 17.40 -12.92
N VAL A 156 8.88 18.07 -12.99
CA VAL A 156 9.70 18.31 -11.80
C VAL A 156 8.98 19.31 -10.91
N GLU A 157 8.86 18.99 -9.63
CA GLU A 157 8.31 19.90 -8.63
C GLU A 157 9.20 21.16 -8.51
N ALA A 158 8.56 22.33 -8.36
CA ALA A 158 9.31 23.57 -8.18
C ALA A 158 10.03 23.57 -6.84
N GLY A 159 11.28 24.04 -6.81
CA GLY A 159 12.04 24.15 -5.57
C GLY A 159 12.91 22.94 -5.23
N ALA A 160 13.32 22.15 -6.23
CA ALA A 160 14.37 21.13 -6.08
C ALA A 160 15.53 21.63 -5.19
N GLU A 161 15.64 21.06 -3.99
CA GLU A 161 16.66 21.45 -3.04
C GLU A 161 17.99 20.78 -3.39
N GLN A 162 19.02 21.61 -3.53
CA GLN A 162 20.39 21.15 -3.73
C GLN A 162 21.16 21.27 -2.41
N ARG A 163 21.68 20.15 -1.92
CA ARG A 163 22.58 20.12 -0.77
C ARG A 163 24.00 19.86 -1.23
N LEU A 164 24.86 20.85 -1.04
CA LEU A 164 26.28 20.77 -1.34
C LEU A 164 27.04 20.36 -0.07
N SER A 165 27.64 19.18 -0.06
CA SER A 165 28.53 18.78 1.03
C SER A 165 29.94 19.34 0.82
N ASN A 166 30.39 19.45 -0.43
CA ASN A 166 31.56 20.24 -0.85
C ASN A 166 31.49 20.56 -2.36
N ALA A 167 32.53 21.14 -2.94
CA ALA A 167 32.56 21.54 -4.36
C ALA A 167 32.42 20.38 -5.36
N GLN A 168 32.68 19.13 -4.93
CA GLN A 168 32.65 17.93 -5.77
C GLN A 168 31.51 16.97 -5.38
N LEU A 169 31.17 16.90 -4.09
CA LEU A 169 30.06 16.12 -3.55
C LEU A 169 28.82 17.00 -3.41
N ALA A 170 27.90 16.78 -4.33
CA ALA A 170 26.59 17.40 -4.34
C ALA A 170 25.52 16.32 -4.40
N ARG A 171 24.48 16.49 -3.60
CA ARG A 171 23.28 15.67 -3.60
C ARG A 171 22.10 16.56 -3.95
N CYS A 172 21.27 16.10 -4.86
CA CYS A 172 20.03 16.76 -5.20
C CYS A 172 18.91 15.75 -5.06
N SER A 173 17.95 16.07 -4.20
CA SER A 173 16.69 15.34 -4.12
C SER A 173 15.73 15.97 -5.13
N LEU A 174 15.15 15.14 -5.98
CA LEU A 174 14.22 15.56 -7.03
C LEU A 174 12.90 14.84 -6.84
N THR A 175 11.83 15.61 -6.83
CA THR A 175 10.45 15.10 -6.88
C THR A 175 9.88 15.31 -8.28
N PHE A 176 9.34 14.25 -8.85
CA PHE A 176 8.62 14.28 -10.12
C PHE A 176 7.16 13.90 -9.90
N ASP A 177 6.25 14.80 -10.28
CA ASP A 177 4.80 14.54 -10.28
C ASP A 177 4.36 14.02 -11.65
N PHE A 178 3.67 12.88 -11.66
CA PHE A 178 3.18 12.31 -12.91
C PHE A 178 1.96 13.12 -13.38
N VAL A 179 1.94 13.47 -14.66
CA VAL A 179 0.91 14.35 -15.24
C VAL A 179 -0.16 13.59 -16.03
N GLU A 180 -0.11 12.27 -15.98
CA GLU A 180 -1.03 11.37 -16.67
C GLU A 180 -1.68 10.38 -15.68
N PRO A 181 -2.83 9.78 -16.04
CA PRO A 181 -3.46 8.73 -15.23
C PRO A 181 -2.50 7.57 -14.99
N CYS A 182 -2.32 7.24 -13.72
CA CYS A 182 -1.56 6.08 -13.27
C CYS A 182 -2.54 5.00 -12.89
N ASP A 183 -3.23 4.41 -13.86
CA ASP A 183 -4.18 3.35 -13.58
C ASP A 183 -3.45 2.05 -13.21
N TRP A 184 -4.03 1.28 -12.28
CA TRP A 184 -3.52 -0.02 -11.85
C TRP A 184 -4.71 -0.91 -11.44
N PRO A 185 -4.67 -2.23 -11.68
CA PRO A 185 -5.75 -3.12 -11.28
C PRO A 185 -5.94 -3.15 -9.76
N ALA A 186 -7.20 -3.17 -9.32
CA ALA A 186 -7.52 -3.54 -7.94
C ALA A 186 -7.26 -5.04 -7.71
N LEU A 187 -7.34 -5.49 -6.45
CA LEU A 187 -7.19 -6.91 -6.11
C LEU A 187 -8.20 -7.75 -6.89
N ALA A 188 -7.71 -8.73 -7.66
CA ALA A 188 -8.55 -9.55 -8.54
C ALA A 188 -9.53 -10.46 -7.76
N SER A 189 -9.13 -10.94 -6.58
CA SER A 189 -9.93 -11.83 -5.73
C SER A 189 -9.57 -11.61 -4.26
N ALA A 190 -10.21 -10.63 -3.62
CA ALA A 190 -10.09 -10.44 -2.18
C ALA A 190 -11.09 -11.34 -1.45
N THR A 191 -10.67 -11.99 -0.38
CA THR A 191 -11.59 -12.69 0.52
C THR A 191 -12.52 -11.67 1.18
N GLU A 192 -13.82 -11.93 1.10
CA GLU A 192 -14.85 -11.04 1.66
C GLU A 192 -15.45 -11.61 2.95
N TYR A 193 -15.73 -10.72 3.88
CA TYR A 193 -16.49 -11.02 5.08
C TYR A 193 -17.53 -9.91 5.29
N LEU A 194 -18.80 -10.29 5.40
CA LEU A 194 -19.92 -9.34 5.51
C LEU A 194 -19.89 -8.24 4.44
N GLY A 195 -19.54 -8.58 3.19
CA GLY A 195 -19.57 -7.65 2.05
C GLY A 195 -18.39 -6.67 1.97
N HIS A 196 -17.39 -6.78 2.85
CA HIS A 196 -16.16 -6.00 2.78
C HIS A 196 -14.94 -6.92 2.65
N PRO A 197 -13.86 -6.49 1.97
CA PRO A 197 -12.63 -7.27 1.87
C PRO A 197 -12.01 -7.49 3.25
N VAL A 198 -11.22 -8.55 3.40
CA VAL A 198 -10.42 -8.84 4.60
C VAL A 198 -8.95 -8.68 4.28
N LEU A 199 -8.20 -8.01 5.17
CA LEU A 199 -6.76 -7.96 5.07
C LEU A 199 -6.16 -9.28 5.57
N GLU A 200 -5.75 -10.11 4.62
CA GLU A 200 -5.24 -11.46 4.89
C GLU A 200 -3.71 -11.54 5.02
N VAL A 201 -3.00 -10.60 4.42
CA VAL A 201 -1.54 -10.57 4.53
C VAL A 201 -1.17 -9.89 5.83
N ARG A 202 -0.40 -10.63 6.63
CA ARG A 202 0.09 -10.18 7.92
C ARG A 202 1.17 -9.10 7.71
N PRO A 203 1.17 -8.02 8.50
CA PRO A 203 2.25 -7.05 8.48
C PRO A 203 3.58 -7.68 8.92
N ASP A 204 4.67 -7.01 8.58
CA ASP A 204 6.01 -7.32 9.07
C ASP A 204 6.07 -7.20 10.59
N GLU A 205 6.39 -8.31 11.26
CA GLU A 205 6.53 -8.40 12.72
C GLU A 205 7.94 -8.05 13.20
N SER A 206 8.88 -7.70 12.30
CA SER A 206 10.22 -7.24 12.71
C SER A 206 10.20 -5.91 13.47
N SER A 207 9.11 -5.16 13.32
CA SER A 207 8.78 -3.96 14.09
C SER A 207 7.48 -4.13 14.86
N GLU A 208 7.36 -3.44 15.99
CA GLU A 208 6.14 -3.47 16.81
C GLU A 208 4.93 -2.92 16.04
N ILE A 209 3.81 -3.64 16.09
CA ILE A 209 2.52 -3.16 15.59
C ILE A 209 1.95 -2.22 16.64
N SER A 210 1.84 -0.93 16.31
CA SER A 210 1.25 0.05 17.21
C SER A 210 -0.27 0.05 17.09
N GLN A 211 -0.97 -0.03 18.23
CA GLN A 211 -2.42 0.11 18.33
C GLN A 211 -2.77 1.25 19.30
N SER A 212 -3.74 2.06 18.92
CA SER A 212 -4.29 3.13 19.76
C SER A 212 -5.81 3.09 19.73
N TRP A 213 -6.44 3.74 20.72
CA TRP A 213 -7.89 3.81 20.85
C TRP A 213 -8.32 5.26 20.84
N GLU A 214 -8.85 5.70 19.71
CA GLU A 214 -9.32 7.07 19.53
C GLU A 214 -10.75 7.22 20.03
N ARG A 215 -11.05 8.37 20.65
CA ARG A 215 -12.40 8.75 21.09
C ARG A 215 -12.73 10.15 20.60
N MET A 216 -14.01 10.37 20.29
CA MET A 216 -14.52 11.67 19.87
C MET A 216 -14.82 12.52 21.11
N LEU A 217 -13.78 13.06 21.72
CA LEU A 217 -13.89 13.89 22.92
C LEU A 217 -14.14 15.36 22.57
N SER A 218 -15.07 15.99 23.29
CA SER A 218 -15.24 17.44 23.33
C SER A 218 -14.87 17.93 24.71
N THR A 219 -13.87 18.80 24.79
CA THR A 219 -13.39 19.37 26.05
C THR A 219 -13.77 20.84 26.12
N VAL A 220 -14.42 21.23 27.21
CA VAL A 220 -14.71 22.62 27.54
C VAL A 220 -13.92 22.97 28.79
N ASP A 221 -12.95 23.88 28.63
CA ASP A 221 -12.11 24.38 29.71
C ASP A 221 -12.23 25.90 29.82
N TYR A 222 -12.65 26.37 30.99
CA TYR A 222 -12.78 27.79 31.31
C TYR A 222 -11.59 28.33 32.13
N GLY A 223 -10.56 27.50 32.39
CA GLY A 223 -9.32 27.87 33.06
C GLY A 223 -9.41 28.09 34.58
N ILE A 224 -10.61 28.06 35.15
CA ILE A 224 -10.87 28.31 36.59
C ILE A 224 -11.28 27.02 37.32
N ALA A 225 -11.96 26.11 36.61
CA ALA A 225 -12.45 24.85 37.15
C ALA A 225 -11.89 23.66 36.35
N ALA A 226 -12.07 22.44 36.86
CA ALA A 226 -11.71 21.24 36.13
C ALA A 226 -12.41 21.21 34.74
N PRO A 227 -11.69 20.87 33.65
CA PRO A 227 -12.28 20.77 32.33
C PRO A 227 -13.43 19.77 32.30
N VAL A 228 -14.51 20.11 31.61
CA VAL A 228 -15.60 19.18 31.33
C VAL A 228 -15.28 18.48 30.02
N VAL A 229 -15.11 17.15 30.09
CA VAL A 229 -14.83 16.31 28.92
C VAL A 229 -16.04 15.44 28.63
N HIS A 230 -16.55 15.51 27.40
CA HIS A 230 -17.67 14.70 26.94
C HIS A 230 -17.25 13.81 25.77
N ASP A 231 -17.50 12.50 25.87
CA ASP A 231 -17.35 11.57 24.75
C ASP A 231 -18.62 11.58 23.91
N LEU A 232 -18.54 12.22 22.75
CA LEU A 232 -19.69 12.47 21.87
C LEU A 232 -20.30 11.17 21.34
N SER A 233 -19.46 10.17 21.07
CA SER A 233 -19.88 8.92 20.42
C SER A 233 -20.08 7.77 21.40
N GLY A 234 -19.40 7.81 22.55
CA GLY A 234 -19.36 6.71 23.51
C GLY A 234 -18.68 5.43 22.98
N VAL A 235 -17.97 5.52 21.85
CA VAL A 235 -17.31 4.39 21.17
C VAL A 235 -15.82 4.72 21.02
N ALA A 236 -14.97 3.75 21.37
CA ALA A 236 -13.55 3.81 21.05
C ALA A 236 -13.32 3.21 19.65
N LEU A 237 -12.67 3.96 18.78
CA LEU A 237 -12.27 3.51 17.45
C LEU A 237 -10.80 3.09 17.49
N PRO A 238 -10.49 1.79 17.32
CA PRO A 238 -9.10 1.37 17.26
C PRO A 238 -8.42 1.95 16.01
N ALA A 239 -7.19 2.40 16.15
CA ALA A 239 -6.29 2.70 15.06
C ALA A 239 -5.07 1.78 15.16
N GLN A 240 -4.53 1.39 14.02
CA GLN A 240 -3.43 0.43 13.94
C GLN A 240 -2.45 0.84 12.85
N GLN A 241 -1.16 0.75 13.16
CA GLN A 241 -0.09 0.97 12.19
C GLN A 241 0.53 -0.36 11.76
N ASN A 242 0.44 -0.66 10.47
CA ASN A 242 0.98 -1.87 9.87
C ASN A 242 2.12 -1.52 8.93
N ARG A 243 3.28 -2.14 9.14
CA ARG A 243 4.39 -2.10 8.19
C ARG A 243 4.32 -3.32 7.28
N PHE A 244 4.59 -3.13 6.00
CA PHE A 244 4.76 -4.22 5.04
C PHE A 244 6.15 -4.11 4.44
N ILE A 245 6.82 -5.25 4.34
CA ILE A 245 8.02 -5.44 3.53
C ILE A 245 7.60 -6.45 2.46
N VAL A 246 7.74 -6.07 1.20
CA VAL A 246 7.39 -6.91 0.06
C VAL A 246 8.67 -7.26 -0.70
N GLN A 247 8.73 -8.50 -1.17
CA GLN A 247 9.84 -9.02 -1.93
C GLN A 247 9.36 -9.61 -3.26
N GLY A 248 9.93 -9.08 -4.35
CA GLY A 248 9.65 -9.55 -5.69
C GLY A 248 8.33 -9.03 -6.27
N ARG A 249 8.21 -9.21 -7.58
CA ARG A 249 7.18 -8.56 -8.41
C ARG A 249 5.75 -8.90 -8.03
N ASP A 250 5.50 -10.14 -7.63
CA ASP A 250 4.17 -10.61 -7.26
C ASP A 250 3.68 -9.91 -5.98
N GLU A 251 4.54 -9.79 -4.96
CA GLU A 251 4.20 -9.10 -3.71
C GLU A 251 4.10 -7.58 -3.90
N HIS A 252 4.96 -6.98 -4.73
CA HIS A 252 4.84 -5.58 -5.13
C HIS A 252 3.51 -5.31 -5.86
N THR A 253 3.14 -6.19 -6.78
CA THR A 253 1.88 -6.12 -7.52
C THR A 253 0.69 -6.27 -6.58
N TRP A 254 0.74 -7.22 -5.64
CA TRP A 254 -0.28 -7.39 -4.61
C TRP A 254 -0.44 -6.13 -3.77
N LEU A 255 0.65 -5.56 -3.25
CA LEU A 255 0.62 -4.37 -2.40
C LEU A 255 0.03 -3.17 -3.15
N ARG A 256 0.47 -2.95 -4.38
CA ARG A 256 -0.06 -1.87 -5.22
C ARG A 256 -1.55 -2.09 -5.48
N SER A 257 -1.97 -3.31 -5.82
CA SER A 257 -3.38 -3.65 -6.04
C SER A 257 -4.23 -3.47 -4.77
N LEU A 258 -3.69 -3.76 -3.59
CA LEU A 258 -4.33 -3.49 -2.30
C LEU A 258 -4.58 -1.99 -2.15
N LEU A 259 -3.59 -1.13 -2.38
CA LEU A 259 -3.76 0.32 -2.27
C LEU A 259 -4.79 0.87 -3.26
N TYR A 260 -4.83 0.35 -4.49
CA TYR A 260 -5.85 0.71 -5.49
C TYR A 260 -7.25 0.17 -5.15
N THR A 261 -7.35 -0.89 -4.36
CA THR A 261 -8.63 -1.38 -3.82
C THR A 261 -9.15 -0.46 -2.71
N LEU A 262 -8.24 -0.04 -1.81
CA LEU A 262 -8.57 0.85 -0.68
C LEU A 262 -8.89 2.28 -1.12
N ARG A 263 -8.25 2.75 -2.20
CA ARG A 263 -8.43 4.10 -2.78
C ARG A 263 -8.27 5.21 -1.73
N GLY A 264 -7.20 5.12 -0.94
CA GLY A 264 -7.02 5.97 0.23
C GLY A 264 -8.01 5.60 1.32
N ARG A 265 -8.80 6.57 1.76
CA ARG A 265 -9.83 6.38 2.80
C ARG A 265 -11.19 5.90 2.25
N GLY A 266 -11.27 5.60 0.96
CA GLY A 266 -12.54 5.37 0.26
C GLY A 266 -13.22 4.03 0.56
N THR A 267 -12.45 2.95 0.64
CA THR A 267 -12.99 1.59 0.80
C THR A 267 -12.60 1.03 2.18
N PRO A 268 -13.56 0.64 3.02
CA PRO A 268 -13.27 -0.06 4.27
C PRO A 268 -12.84 -1.51 4.04
N ILE A 269 -12.01 -2.03 4.94
CA ILE A 269 -11.46 -3.37 4.95
C ILE A 269 -11.51 -3.92 6.38
N TRP A 270 -11.80 -5.22 6.53
CA TRP A 270 -11.68 -5.90 7.81
C TRP A 270 -10.21 -6.08 8.16
N LEU A 271 -9.82 -5.49 9.28
CA LEU A 271 -8.47 -5.52 9.80
C LEU A 271 -8.41 -6.38 11.07
N PRO A 272 -7.75 -7.54 11.02
CA PRO A 272 -7.37 -8.27 12.22
C PRO A 272 -6.41 -7.44 13.08
N SER A 273 -6.56 -7.54 14.40
CA SER A 273 -5.59 -6.98 15.36
C SER A 273 -4.18 -7.60 15.23
N TRP A 274 -4.09 -8.81 14.65
CA TRP A 274 -2.90 -9.67 14.61
C TRP A 274 -2.39 -10.11 15.99
N ALA A 275 -3.18 -9.88 17.04
CA ALA A 275 -2.92 -10.36 18.39
C ALA A 275 -3.80 -11.57 18.72
N ASP A 276 -3.40 -12.34 19.74
CA ASP A 276 -4.24 -13.39 20.33
C ASP A 276 -5.20 -12.77 21.36
N ASP A 277 -6.21 -12.07 20.86
CA ASP A 277 -7.15 -11.30 21.69
C ASP A 277 -8.06 -12.21 22.53
N LEU A 278 -8.40 -13.39 22.00
CA LEU A 278 -9.37 -14.31 22.60
C LEU A 278 -8.85 -15.74 22.61
N ARG A 279 -8.27 -16.17 23.73
CA ARG A 279 -7.62 -17.48 23.82
C ARG A 279 -8.61 -18.62 24.11
N PRO A 280 -8.88 -19.56 23.18
CA PRO A 280 -9.78 -20.68 23.43
C PRO A 280 -9.15 -21.70 24.40
N VAL A 281 -9.94 -22.18 25.36
CA VAL A 281 -9.47 -23.10 26.43
C VAL A 281 -10.09 -24.50 26.33
N ALA A 282 -11.00 -24.71 25.39
CA ALA A 282 -11.66 -25.99 25.13
C ALA A 282 -11.95 -26.14 23.65
N ALA A 283 -12.22 -27.38 23.22
CA ALA A 283 -12.59 -27.68 21.84
C ALA A 283 -13.79 -26.83 21.40
N ILE A 284 -13.64 -26.14 20.28
CA ILE A 284 -14.74 -25.40 19.66
C ILE A 284 -15.60 -26.43 18.92
N THR A 285 -16.80 -26.63 19.43
CA THR A 285 -17.80 -27.54 18.85
C THR A 285 -19.05 -26.76 18.48
N GLY A 286 -19.51 -26.93 17.24
CA GLY A 286 -20.60 -26.11 16.72
C GLY A 286 -20.22 -24.64 16.68
N ALA A 287 -21.04 -23.79 17.32
CA ALA A 287 -20.86 -22.34 17.35
C ALA A 287 -20.50 -21.78 18.75
N ALA A 288 -20.20 -22.63 19.72
CA ALA A 288 -19.80 -22.20 21.06
C ALA A 288 -18.27 -22.25 21.20
N MET A 289 -17.67 -21.13 21.61
CA MET A 289 -16.24 -20.99 21.86
C MET A 289 -16.02 -20.57 23.31
N SER A 290 -15.44 -21.47 24.11
CA SER A 290 -15.05 -21.16 25.49
C SER A 290 -13.63 -20.61 25.51
N ILE A 291 -13.46 -19.42 26.08
CA ILE A 291 -12.20 -18.69 26.16
C ILE A 291 -11.76 -18.50 27.61
N GLU A 292 -10.49 -18.20 27.80
CA GLU A 292 -9.95 -17.63 29.04
C GLU A 292 -10.64 -16.29 29.34
N TRP A 293 -10.90 -15.99 30.62
CA TRP A 293 -11.52 -14.73 31.01
C TRP A 293 -10.63 -13.54 30.63
N CYS A 294 -11.20 -12.61 29.87
CA CYS A 294 -10.55 -11.35 29.49
C CYS A 294 -11.47 -10.13 29.69
N GLY A 295 -12.64 -10.33 30.29
CA GLY A 295 -13.64 -9.30 30.52
C GLY A 295 -14.52 -8.99 29.30
N TYR A 296 -14.47 -9.81 28.24
CA TYR A 296 -15.19 -9.56 26.98
C TYR A 296 -16.69 -9.39 27.23
N THR A 297 -17.29 -10.33 27.96
CA THR A 297 -18.73 -10.39 28.26
C THR A 297 -19.22 -9.13 28.96
N ARG A 298 -18.39 -8.53 29.84
CA ARG A 298 -18.76 -7.33 30.60
C ARG A 298 -18.49 -6.02 29.86
N LEU A 299 -17.38 -5.97 29.11
CA LEU A 299 -16.83 -4.70 28.63
C LEU A 299 -16.97 -4.51 27.12
N ALA A 300 -16.93 -5.60 26.34
CA ALA A 300 -16.82 -5.58 24.89
C ALA A 300 -18.02 -6.19 24.16
N ALA A 301 -18.84 -7.00 24.85
CA ALA A 301 -20.01 -7.64 24.27
C ALA A 301 -20.95 -6.63 23.60
N GLY A 302 -21.21 -6.84 22.31
CA GLY A 302 -22.08 -5.96 21.51
C GLY A 302 -21.46 -4.61 21.13
N LYS A 303 -20.25 -4.27 21.59
CA LYS A 303 -19.58 -3.03 21.19
C LYS A 303 -19.12 -3.12 19.73
N PRO A 304 -19.24 -2.04 18.94
CA PRO A 304 -18.72 -2.00 17.59
C PRO A 304 -17.21 -2.31 17.54
N ASN A 305 -16.74 -2.93 16.45
CA ASN A 305 -15.33 -3.36 16.28
C ASN A 305 -14.80 -4.30 17.37
N ARG A 306 -15.71 -4.97 18.09
CA ARG A 306 -15.41 -6.03 19.07
C ARG A 306 -16.23 -7.30 18.83
N ARG A 307 -17.02 -7.35 17.77
CA ARG A 307 -17.94 -8.47 17.51
C ARG A 307 -17.42 -9.44 16.47
N ASP A 308 -16.51 -9.04 15.61
CA ASP A 308 -16.05 -9.85 14.49
C ASP A 308 -14.66 -10.39 14.81
N VAL A 309 -14.39 -11.66 14.52
CA VAL A 309 -13.13 -12.34 14.83
C VAL A 309 -12.61 -13.14 13.64
N CYS A 310 -11.29 -13.20 13.52
CA CYS A 310 -10.54 -14.10 12.65
C CYS A 310 -9.93 -15.21 13.52
N ILE A 311 -10.35 -16.45 13.31
CA ILE A 311 -9.77 -17.64 13.92
C ILE A 311 -8.82 -18.24 12.89
N GLU A 312 -7.51 -18.15 13.14
CA GLU A 312 -6.47 -18.69 12.27
C GLU A 312 -5.93 -19.99 12.86
N LEU A 313 -5.90 -21.05 12.05
CA LEU A 313 -5.35 -22.36 12.42
C LEU A 313 -3.88 -22.46 12.00
N PHE A 314 -3.13 -23.39 12.60
CA PHE A 314 -1.74 -23.66 12.22
C PHE A 314 -1.58 -24.21 10.80
N ASP A 315 -2.65 -24.77 10.21
CA ASP A 315 -2.67 -25.23 8.81
C ASP A 315 -2.91 -24.10 7.79
N GLY A 316 -3.09 -22.87 8.25
CA GLY A 316 -3.37 -21.69 7.41
C GLY A 316 -4.85 -21.43 7.14
N THR A 317 -5.75 -22.32 7.56
CA THR A 317 -7.20 -22.11 7.44
C THR A 317 -7.64 -20.95 8.32
N ARG A 318 -8.48 -20.08 7.77
CA ARG A 318 -9.06 -18.93 8.49
C ARG A 318 -10.58 -18.99 8.52
N HIS A 319 -11.14 -18.74 9.69
CA HIS A 319 -12.58 -18.61 9.88
C HIS A 319 -12.93 -17.22 10.37
N TYR A 320 -13.73 -16.51 9.59
CA TYR A 320 -14.30 -15.21 9.98
C TYR A 320 -15.68 -15.42 10.59
N ARG A 321 -15.87 -14.97 11.83
CA ARG A 321 -17.13 -15.15 12.55
C ARG A 321 -17.50 -13.91 13.35
N ARG A 322 -18.80 -13.63 13.38
CA ARG A 322 -19.39 -12.66 14.30
C ARG A 322 -19.77 -13.35 15.60
N ILE A 323 -19.44 -12.74 16.72
CA ILE A 323 -19.91 -13.05 18.07
C ILE A 323 -21.31 -12.43 18.24
N THR A 324 -22.31 -13.27 18.48
CA THR A 324 -23.71 -12.88 18.62
C THR A 324 -24.15 -12.76 20.07
N ALA A 325 -23.52 -13.53 20.96
CA ALA A 325 -23.76 -13.50 22.40
C ALA A 325 -22.49 -13.87 23.17
N ALA A 326 -22.40 -13.42 24.41
CA ALA A 326 -21.34 -13.76 25.35
C ALA A 326 -21.95 -13.96 26.73
N ALA A 327 -21.44 -14.94 27.47
CA ALA A 327 -21.86 -15.22 28.83
C ALA A 327 -20.65 -15.62 29.70
N GLU A 328 -20.65 -15.21 30.96
CA GLU A 328 -19.66 -15.68 31.92
C GLU A 328 -19.88 -17.17 32.18
N ALA A 329 -18.77 -17.90 32.29
CA ALA A 329 -18.77 -19.31 32.62
C ALA A 329 -18.07 -19.53 33.98
N VAL A 330 -18.25 -20.73 34.54
CA VAL A 330 -17.60 -21.09 35.81
C VAL A 330 -16.09 -21.25 35.60
N GLY A 331 -15.31 -20.67 36.52
CA GLY A 331 -13.86 -20.86 36.63
C GLY A 331 -13.04 -20.09 35.60
N ASP A 332 -12.92 -18.77 35.78
CA ASP A 332 -12.12 -17.83 34.97
C ASP A 332 -12.25 -18.04 33.46
N LYS A 333 -13.50 -18.23 33.01
CA LYS A 333 -13.84 -18.50 31.61
C LYS A 333 -15.02 -17.67 31.15
N GLU A 334 -15.07 -17.45 29.85
CA GLU A 334 -16.22 -16.87 29.16
C GLU A 334 -16.63 -17.77 27.99
N THR A 335 -17.92 -17.81 27.67
CA THR A 335 -18.43 -18.55 26.51
C THR A 335 -19.00 -17.58 25.51
N LEU A 336 -18.41 -17.60 24.31
CA LEU A 336 -18.83 -16.80 23.17
C LEU A 336 -19.66 -17.66 22.21
N THR A 337 -20.76 -17.09 21.73
CA THR A 337 -21.59 -17.70 20.69
C THR A 337 -21.25 -17.07 19.35
N LEU A 338 -20.80 -17.87 18.40
CA LEU A 338 -20.47 -17.49 17.03
C LEU A 338 -21.73 -17.53 16.14
N SER A 339 -21.71 -16.75 15.08
CA SER A 339 -22.79 -16.64 14.08
C SER A 339 -23.00 -17.91 13.26
N ALA A 340 -21.96 -18.73 13.11
CA ALA A 340 -22.01 -20.00 12.40
C ALA A 340 -20.95 -20.96 12.95
N ALA A 341 -21.21 -22.25 12.85
CA ALA A 341 -20.24 -23.28 13.23
C ALA A 341 -18.98 -23.24 12.35
N LEU A 342 -17.88 -23.81 12.84
CA LEU A 342 -16.59 -23.85 12.14
C LEU A 342 -16.45 -25.04 11.16
N GLY A 343 -17.52 -25.85 11.00
CA GLY A 343 -17.53 -26.99 10.07
C GLY A 343 -16.92 -28.29 10.63
N GLY A 344 -16.47 -28.27 11.88
CA GLY A 344 -15.92 -29.43 12.59
C GLY A 344 -15.58 -29.09 14.04
N THR A 345 -15.06 -30.08 14.77
CA THR A 345 -14.48 -29.85 16.11
C THR A 345 -13.05 -29.37 15.95
N ILE A 346 -12.76 -28.16 16.44
CA ILE A 346 -11.41 -27.59 16.42
C ILE A 346 -10.86 -27.62 17.83
N GLN A 347 -9.73 -28.31 18.01
CA GLN A 347 -9.03 -28.34 19.29
C GLN A 347 -8.18 -27.07 19.48
N PRO A 348 -8.04 -26.55 20.71
CA PRO A 348 -7.25 -25.35 20.98
C PRO A 348 -5.81 -25.42 20.45
N GLU A 349 -5.17 -26.59 20.49
CA GLU A 349 -3.81 -26.80 19.99
C GLU A 349 -3.66 -26.63 18.47
N HIS A 350 -4.76 -26.68 17.70
CA HIS A 350 -4.75 -26.41 16.26
C HIS A 350 -4.94 -24.92 15.94
N ILE A 351 -5.32 -24.12 16.93
CA ILE A 351 -5.57 -22.68 16.76
C ILE A 351 -4.24 -21.95 16.96
N ARG A 352 -3.83 -21.22 15.92
CA ARG A 352 -2.64 -20.35 15.97
C ARG A 352 -2.94 -19.09 16.76
N GLN A 353 -4.08 -18.45 16.48
CA GLN A 353 -4.52 -17.24 17.16
C GLN A 353 -6.01 -16.96 16.90
N VAL A 354 -6.64 -16.20 17.80
CA VAL A 354 -7.94 -15.59 17.53
C VAL A 354 -7.84 -14.07 17.68
N SER A 355 -7.90 -13.36 16.56
CA SER A 355 -7.81 -11.91 16.50
C SER A 355 -9.19 -11.28 16.35
N ILE A 356 -9.47 -10.24 17.12
CA ILE A 356 -10.63 -9.38 16.90
C ILE A 356 -10.38 -8.57 15.62
N MET A 357 -11.42 -8.48 14.79
CA MET A 357 -11.43 -7.68 13.58
C MET A 357 -12.17 -6.36 13.82
N SER A 358 -11.59 -5.30 13.29
CA SER A 358 -12.22 -3.98 13.19
C SER A 358 -12.44 -3.65 11.72
N LEU A 359 -13.58 -3.05 11.38
CA LEU A 359 -13.74 -2.48 10.05
C LEU A 359 -12.97 -1.16 10.02
N ALA A 360 -12.03 -1.00 9.10
CA ALA A 360 -11.14 0.15 9.06
C ALA A 360 -10.94 0.66 7.64
N THR A 361 -10.64 1.95 7.50
CA THR A 361 -10.08 2.52 6.26
C THR A 361 -8.62 2.83 6.48
N LEU A 362 -7.87 3.19 5.43
CA LEU A 362 -6.60 3.88 5.65
C LEU A 362 -6.83 5.13 6.51
N ALA A 363 -5.83 5.52 7.29
CA ALA A 363 -5.84 6.73 8.10
C ALA A 363 -5.52 7.98 7.25
N SER A 364 -4.86 7.78 6.11
CA SER A 364 -4.42 8.81 5.17
C SER A 364 -4.87 8.47 3.75
N ASP A 365 -5.07 9.50 2.92
CA ASP A 365 -5.24 9.31 1.47
C ASP A 365 -3.91 9.11 0.73
N ALA A 366 -2.78 9.22 1.42
CA ALA A 366 -1.46 9.03 0.85
C ALA A 366 -0.79 7.77 1.40
N ALA A 367 -0.19 6.99 0.51
CA ALA A 367 0.70 5.88 0.82
C ALA A 367 2.06 6.15 0.17
N GLU A 368 3.13 5.90 0.92
CA GLU A 368 4.51 6.09 0.49
C GLU A 368 5.23 4.75 0.49
N ILE A 369 5.58 4.27 -0.69
CA ILE A 369 6.30 3.03 -0.92
C ILE A 369 7.78 3.39 -1.09
N GLU A 370 8.63 2.84 -0.23
CA GLU A 370 10.08 3.00 -0.31
C GLU A 370 10.67 1.81 -1.05
N HIS A 371 11.11 2.04 -2.28
CA HIS A 371 11.77 1.03 -3.12
C HIS A 371 13.26 1.03 -2.81
N THR A 372 13.74 0.07 -2.01
CA THR A 372 15.17 -0.04 -1.67
C THR A 372 15.98 -0.55 -2.86
N THR A 373 15.36 -1.39 -3.69
CA THR A 373 15.90 -1.90 -4.95
C THR A 373 14.84 -1.80 -6.06
N ASP A 374 15.07 -2.45 -7.19
CA ASP A 374 14.03 -2.65 -8.20
C ASP A 374 12.85 -3.51 -7.69
N GLN A 375 11.78 -3.60 -8.49
CA GLN A 375 10.56 -4.35 -8.20
C GLN A 375 10.75 -5.86 -8.09
N ASP A 376 11.88 -6.41 -8.52
CA ASP A 376 12.20 -7.82 -8.32
C ASP A 376 12.92 -8.05 -6.98
N GLY A 377 13.33 -6.97 -6.30
CA GLY A 377 13.93 -6.99 -4.96
C GLY A 377 12.96 -6.57 -3.86
N ILE A 378 13.30 -5.56 -3.05
CA ILE A 378 12.62 -5.22 -1.79
C ILE A 378 12.05 -3.80 -1.83
N ALA A 379 10.79 -3.67 -1.39
CA ALA A 379 10.20 -2.40 -0.98
C ALA A 379 9.52 -2.50 0.39
N SER A 380 9.30 -1.34 1.01
CA SER A 380 8.57 -1.27 2.27
C SER A 380 7.57 -0.11 2.29
N VAL A 381 6.50 -0.27 3.07
CA VAL A 381 5.47 0.76 3.26
C VAL A 381 4.93 0.66 4.69
N SER A 382 4.59 1.81 5.26
CA SER A 382 3.89 1.89 6.55
C SER A 382 2.48 2.46 6.32
N LEU A 383 1.46 1.67 6.63
CA LEU A 383 0.06 2.01 6.47
C LEU A 383 -0.60 2.17 7.83
N GLY A 384 -1.13 3.36 8.09
CA GLY A 384 -2.04 3.60 9.21
C GLY A 384 -3.46 3.22 8.81
N PHE A 385 -4.17 2.56 9.71
CA PHE A 385 -5.59 2.23 9.59
C PHE A 385 -6.36 2.84 10.75
N SER A 386 -7.53 3.40 10.44
CA SER A 386 -8.45 3.96 11.43
C SER A 386 -9.78 3.25 11.34
N ALA A 387 -10.25 2.70 12.46
CA ALA A 387 -11.52 2.01 12.49
C ALA A 387 -12.67 2.96 12.18
N VAL A 388 -13.64 2.42 11.46
CA VAL A 388 -14.95 3.01 11.19
C VAL A 388 -16.00 2.17 11.89
N LEU A 389 -17.18 2.71 12.09
CA LEU A 389 -18.28 1.88 12.56
C LEU A 389 -18.70 0.89 11.48
N PRO A 390 -18.79 -0.41 11.80
CA PRO A 390 -19.37 -1.38 10.88
C PRO A 390 -20.79 -1.00 10.50
N ASP A 391 -21.08 -1.04 9.20
CA ASP A 391 -22.38 -0.81 8.59
C ASP A 391 -23.20 -2.11 8.43
N VAL A 392 -22.70 -3.22 9.00
CA VAL A 392 -23.19 -4.60 8.85
C VAL A 392 -23.50 -5.32 10.14
#